data_AF-A0A7T5JEW3-F1
#
_entry.id   AF-A0A7T5JEW3-F1
#
_cell.length_a   1.000
_cell.length_b   1.000
_cell.length_c   1.000
_cell.angle_alpha   90.00
_cell.angle_beta   90.00
_cell.angle_gamma   90.00
#
_symmetry.space_group_name_H-M   'P 1'
#
loop_
_entity.id
_entity.type
_entity.pdbx_description
1 polymer ?
#
loop_
_entity_poly.entity_id
_entity_poly.type
_entity_poly.pdbx_seq_one_letter_code
_entity_poly.pdbx_strand_id
1 'polypeptide(L)'
;MKAILLKLLFEAVPAENPPSEEDNLGFQDPWPHPLTIDDVSAYSHGADPNAVFDPGDHPVVQTQFEALLKRRLSQDIAQHPPLFPWEQALQDYPDHLRSEADLTTLWLDHLRTLEVPANFPEEVLTELFGHCQRVARQTAQLGRQLVEAVEDLFPNQPQTLVYVAGLVARPNARSATTEAISSLDYTTASTQQQIALTMLAARSIFEALSLVVSPLTPSLTRTWTTTDGPLSVTASRLTDTLLEIRAELPAAGAVTLTGLSDTLHADRSSPGDLILQLTHPHPQTPYVLEVSLGQEMSPLRFQIVVEA
;
A
#
# COMPACT_ATOMS: atom_id res chain seq x y z
N MET A 1 3.46 11.86 40.89
CA MET A 1 4.55 11.33 40.03
C MET A 1 4.21 11.33 38.54
N LYS A 2 3.02 10.87 38.10
CA LYS A 2 2.61 10.88 36.68
C LYS A 2 2.70 12.27 36.00
N ALA A 3 2.31 13.35 36.69
CA ALA A 3 2.38 14.72 36.15
C ALA A 3 3.82 15.27 35.98
N ILE A 4 4.81 14.74 36.70
CA ILE A 4 6.20 15.22 36.65
C ILE A 4 6.95 14.63 35.45
N LEU A 5 6.67 13.36 35.12
CA LEU A 5 7.21 12.70 33.92
C LEU A 5 6.65 13.31 32.61
N LEU A 6 5.38 13.70 32.61
CA LEU A 6 4.76 14.41 31.47
C LEU A 6 5.31 15.84 31.29
N LYS A 7 5.58 16.57 32.39
CA LYS A 7 6.25 17.88 32.30
C LYS A 7 7.67 17.78 31.75
N LEU A 8 8.47 16.82 32.23
CA LEU A 8 9.87 16.69 31.81
C LEU A 8 10.06 16.26 30.34
N LEU A 9 9.06 15.64 29.72
CA LEU A 9 9.11 15.22 28.31
C LEU A 9 8.64 16.30 27.32
N PHE A 10 7.83 17.25 27.77
CA PHE A 10 7.13 18.21 26.89
C PHE A 10 7.63 19.66 27.06
N GLU A 11 8.54 19.93 28.01
CA GLU A 11 9.00 21.28 28.36
C GLU A 11 10.42 21.62 27.82
N ALA A 12 10.94 20.83 26.87
CA ALA A 12 12.25 21.05 26.26
C ALA A 12 12.16 21.27 24.74
N VAL A 13 11.60 22.41 24.33
CA VAL A 13 11.86 22.99 23.00
C VAL A 13 12.53 24.34 23.23
N PRO A 14 13.85 24.49 23.00
CA PRO A 14 14.45 25.81 22.96
C PRO A 14 14.00 26.51 21.67
N ALA A 15 13.47 27.72 21.84
CA ALA A 15 13.23 28.65 20.74
C ALA A 15 14.58 29.11 20.18
N GLU A 16 15.01 28.55 19.04
CA GLU A 16 16.10 29.12 18.26
C GLU A 16 15.55 30.07 17.19
N ASN A 17 16.05 31.31 17.24
CA ASN A 17 15.83 32.37 16.28
C ASN A 17 16.31 31.95 14.88
N PRO A 18 15.66 32.42 13.79
CA PRO A 18 16.15 32.20 12.44
C PRO A 18 17.39 33.07 12.17
N PRO A 19 18.46 32.53 11.55
CA PRO A 19 19.49 33.36 10.95
C PRO A 19 19.06 33.85 9.57
N SER A 20 19.30 35.13 9.35
CA SER A 20 19.18 35.86 8.11
C SER A 20 20.20 35.39 7.06
N GLU A 21 19.73 35.39 5.80
CA GLU A 21 20.41 35.81 4.57
C GLU A 21 21.77 35.23 4.11
N GLU A 22 21.74 34.87 2.82
CA GLU A 22 22.82 34.82 1.84
C GLU A 22 23.84 33.66 1.92
N ASP A 23 23.69 32.67 1.04
CA ASP A 23 24.79 32.40 0.11
C ASP A 23 24.32 31.77 -1.21
N ASN A 24 24.86 32.33 -2.28
CA ASN A 24 24.49 32.15 -3.68
C ASN A 24 25.37 31.03 -4.26
N LEU A 25 24.81 29.82 -4.45
CA LEU A 25 25.52 28.71 -5.08
C LEU A 25 24.92 28.44 -6.46
N GLY A 26 25.68 28.85 -7.48
CA GLY A 26 25.47 28.43 -8.85
C GLY A 26 25.50 26.91 -8.96
N PHE A 27 24.43 26.33 -9.49
CA PHE A 27 24.36 24.92 -9.83
C PHE A 27 24.08 24.81 -11.33
N GLN A 28 25.08 24.31 -12.05
CA GLN A 28 25.02 23.99 -13.47
C GLN A 28 24.22 22.69 -13.67
N ASP A 29 23.23 22.76 -14.57
CA ASP A 29 22.46 21.62 -15.07
C ASP A 29 23.36 20.57 -15.75
N PRO A 30 23.13 19.27 -15.48
CA PRO A 30 23.63 18.21 -16.34
C PRO A 30 22.46 17.41 -16.92
N TRP A 31 21.96 17.80 -18.09
CA TRP A 31 21.21 16.89 -18.96
C TRP A 31 21.88 16.83 -20.34
N PRO A 32 22.17 15.62 -20.85
CA PRO A 32 22.79 15.46 -22.16
C PRO A 32 21.78 15.71 -23.28
N HIS A 33 22.22 16.46 -24.30
CA HIS A 33 21.45 16.70 -25.52
C HIS A 33 21.25 15.40 -26.34
N PRO A 34 20.13 15.26 -27.07
CA PRO A 34 19.89 14.14 -27.97
C PRO A 34 20.84 14.17 -29.17
N LEU A 35 21.43 13.01 -29.48
CA LEU A 35 22.34 12.79 -30.61
C LEU A 35 21.56 12.88 -31.94
N THR A 36 21.98 13.80 -32.79
CA THR A 36 21.64 13.87 -34.23
C THR A 36 22.21 12.64 -34.94
N ILE A 37 21.35 11.90 -35.64
CA ILE A 37 21.72 10.84 -36.58
C ILE A 37 21.99 11.52 -37.92
N ASP A 38 23.24 11.85 -38.18
CA ASP A 38 23.76 12.12 -39.51
C ASP A 38 25.26 11.78 -39.50
N ASP A 39 25.55 10.48 -39.43
CA ASP A 39 26.86 9.98 -39.84
C ASP A 39 26.79 8.48 -40.17
N VAL A 40 26.52 8.15 -41.45
CA VAL A 40 26.88 6.84 -42.01
C VAL A 40 27.47 7.03 -43.41
N SER A 41 28.78 7.25 -43.40
CA SER A 41 29.82 6.73 -44.30
C SER A 41 29.50 6.39 -45.76
N ALA A 42 30.31 7.00 -46.62
CA ALA A 42 30.62 6.59 -47.98
C ALA A 42 31.40 5.26 -48.07
N TYR A 43 31.35 4.71 -49.29
CA TYR A 43 32.14 3.62 -49.92
C TYR A 43 31.66 2.17 -49.74
N SER A 44 31.19 1.59 -50.85
CA SER A 44 31.79 0.37 -51.43
C SER A 44 31.43 0.22 -52.90
N HIS A 45 32.46 0.15 -53.74
CA HIS A 45 32.45 -0.31 -55.13
C HIS A 45 32.57 -1.84 -55.14
N GLY A 46 31.87 -2.52 -56.05
CA GLY A 46 32.13 -3.93 -56.34
C GLY A 46 30.91 -4.66 -56.89
N ALA A 47 30.75 -4.66 -58.21
CA ALA A 47 29.85 -5.56 -58.89
C ALA A 47 30.43 -6.98 -58.84
N ASP A 48 29.72 -7.91 -58.19
CA ASP A 48 29.98 -9.35 -58.25
C ASP A 48 28.77 -10.04 -58.92
N PRO A 49 28.96 -10.85 -59.98
CA PRO A 49 27.88 -11.38 -60.82
C PRO A 49 27.34 -12.73 -60.31
N ASN A 50 27.04 -12.85 -59.02
CA ASN A 50 26.44 -14.07 -58.47
C ASN A 50 25.52 -13.78 -57.29
N ALA A 51 24.52 -12.91 -57.51
CA ALA A 51 23.41 -12.76 -56.58
C ALA A 51 22.43 -13.92 -56.80
N VAL A 52 22.40 -14.84 -55.83
CA VAL A 52 21.31 -15.79 -55.65
C VAL A 52 20.02 -14.96 -55.53
N PHE A 53 19.08 -15.17 -56.45
CA PHE A 53 17.76 -14.54 -56.39
C PHE A 53 17.04 -15.03 -55.14
N ASP A 54 17.01 -14.21 -54.09
CA ASP A 54 16.02 -14.34 -53.02
C ASP A 54 14.74 -13.62 -53.50
N PRO A 55 13.65 -14.35 -53.80
CA PRO A 55 12.42 -13.76 -54.32
C PRO A 55 11.71 -12.80 -53.35
N GLY A 56 12.23 -12.64 -52.13
CA GLY A 56 11.72 -11.69 -51.12
C GLY A 56 12.01 -10.22 -51.39
N ASP A 57 12.98 -9.88 -52.25
CA ASP A 57 13.54 -8.51 -52.34
C ASP A 57 13.17 -7.75 -53.63
N HIS A 58 12.08 -8.16 -54.29
CA HIS A 58 11.57 -7.45 -55.46
C HIS A 58 10.54 -6.38 -55.01
N PRO A 59 10.82 -5.06 -55.14
CA PRO A 59 10.00 -4.00 -54.56
C PRO A 59 8.55 -4.00 -55.06
N VAL A 60 8.32 -4.51 -56.27
CA VAL A 60 6.98 -4.68 -56.85
C VAL A 60 6.16 -5.76 -56.12
N VAL A 61 6.80 -6.85 -55.66
CA VAL A 61 6.12 -7.94 -54.94
C VAL A 61 5.74 -7.48 -53.53
N GLN A 62 6.63 -6.75 -52.86
CA GLN A 62 6.35 -6.15 -51.56
C GLN A 62 5.19 -5.16 -51.64
N THR A 63 5.19 -4.27 -52.64
CA THR A 63 4.09 -3.30 -52.84
C THR A 63 2.74 -3.99 -53.07
N GLN A 64 2.73 -5.09 -53.84
CA GLN A 64 1.52 -5.86 -54.09
C GLN A 64 1.04 -6.62 -52.85
N PHE A 65 1.97 -7.18 -52.07
CA PHE A 65 1.64 -7.87 -50.83
C PHE A 65 1.09 -6.90 -49.78
N GLU A 66 1.71 -5.73 -49.61
CA GLU A 66 1.23 -4.65 -48.74
C GLU A 66 -0.15 -4.14 -49.18
N ALA A 67 -0.38 -4.00 -50.49
CA ALA A 67 -1.70 -3.60 -51.01
C ALA A 67 -2.77 -4.66 -50.73
N LEU A 68 -2.44 -5.94 -50.86
CA LEU A 68 -3.35 -7.05 -50.55
C LEU A 68 -3.64 -7.14 -49.04
N LEU A 69 -2.62 -7.01 -48.20
CA LEU A 69 -2.77 -6.95 -46.74
C LEU A 69 -3.67 -5.79 -46.32
N LYS A 70 -3.38 -4.58 -46.82
CA LYS A 70 -4.14 -3.38 -46.51
C LYS A 70 -5.61 -3.54 -46.92
N ARG A 71 -5.87 -4.12 -48.10
CA ARG A 71 -7.23 -4.38 -48.59
C ARG A 71 -7.97 -5.36 -47.69
N ARG A 72 -7.33 -6.47 -47.32
CA ARG A 72 -7.95 -7.49 -46.45
C ARG A 72 -8.23 -6.94 -45.06
N LEU A 73 -7.27 -6.25 -44.46
CA LEU A 73 -7.40 -5.68 -43.13
C LEU A 73 -8.47 -4.56 -43.09
N SER A 74 -8.59 -3.77 -44.16
CA SER A 74 -9.67 -2.79 -44.30
C SER A 74 -11.05 -3.43 -44.40
N GLN A 75 -11.16 -4.58 -45.07
CA GLN A 75 -12.41 -5.35 -45.13
C GLN A 75 -12.75 -5.97 -43.78
N ASP A 76 -11.76 -6.51 -43.07
CA ASP A 76 -11.96 -7.08 -41.73
C ASP A 76 -12.38 -6.00 -40.72
N ILE A 77 -11.78 -4.80 -40.75
CA ILE A 77 -12.20 -3.65 -39.91
C ILE A 77 -13.62 -3.19 -40.27
N ALA A 78 -14.01 -3.21 -41.54
CA ALA A 78 -15.38 -2.85 -41.94
C ALA A 78 -16.42 -3.88 -41.46
N GLN A 79 -16.05 -5.16 -41.40
CA GLN A 79 -16.93 -6.23 -40.93
C GLN A 79 -16.93 -6.36 -39.41
N HIS A 80 -15.81 -6.08 -38.76
CA HIS A 80 -15.62 -6.13 -37.31
C HIS A 80 -14.88 -4.85 -36.88
N PRO A 81 -15.60 -3.72 -36.75
CA PRO A 81 -14.98 -2.49 -36.27
C PRO A 81 -14.40 -2.78 -34.88
N PRO A 82 -13.13 -2.42 -34.62
CA PRO A 82 -12.55 -2.62 -33.31
C PRO A 82 -13.34 -1.78 -32.31
N LEU A 83 -14.13 -2.45 -31.47
CA LEU A 83 -14.83 -1.78 -30.38
C LEU A 83 -13.78 -1.30 -29.40
N PHE A 84 -13.77 0.00 -29.12
CA PHE A 84 -12.90 0.54 -28.11
C PHE A 84 -13.25 -0.06 -26.74
N PRO A 85 -12.30 -0.16 -25.81
CA PRO A 85 -12.52 -0.79 -24.50
C PRO A 85 -13.70 -0.20 -23.71
N TRP A 86 -14.06 1.06 -23.97
CA TRP A 86 -15.19 1.75 -23.35
C TRP A 86 -16.56 1.49 -24.01
N GLU A 87 -16.61 0.84 -25.18
CA GLU A 87 -17.87 0.48 -25.86
C GLU A 87 -18.30 -0.96 -25.56
N GLN A 88 -17.40 -1.81 -25.06
CA GLN A 88 -17.68 -3.23 -24.81
C GLN A 88 -18.42 -3.51 -23.50
N ALA A 89 -18.59 -2.49 -22.66
CA ALA A 89 -19.44 -2.56 -21.49
C ALA A 89 -20.02 -1.17 -21.24
N LEU A 90 -21.34 -1.06 -21.03
CA LEU A 90 -21.78 -0.17 -19.97
C LEU A 90 -21.13 -0.74 -18.71
N GLN A 91 -19.91 -0.32 -18.40
CA GLN A 91 -19.52 -0.23 -17.01
C GLN A 91 -20.48 0.82 -16.46
N ASP A 92 -21.51 0.33 -15.78
CA ASP A 92 -22.24 1.15 -14.82
C ASP A 92 -21.17 1.95 -14.09
N TYR A 93 -21.22 3.27 -14.28
CA TYR A 93 -20.45 4.17 -13.45
C TYR A 93 -20.73 3.70 -12.02
N PRO A 94 -19.72 3.44 -11.17
CA PRO A 94 -20.01 3.00 -9.81
C PRO A 94 -20.80 4.11 -9.12
N ASP A 95 -22.12 3.94 -9.09
CA ASP A 95 -23.09 4.83 -8.42
C ASP A 95 -22.99 4.68 -6.89
N HIS A 96 -21.99 3.96 -6.40
CA HIS A 96 -21.74 3.70 -5.00
C HIS A 96 -20.50 4.50 -4.56
N LEU A 97 -20.65 5.83 -4.56
CA LEU A 97 -20.14 6.59 -3.42
C LEU A 97 -21.03 6.27 -2.21
N ARG A 98 -21.08 4.99 -1.80
CA ARG A 98 -21.27 4.69 -0.38
C ARG A 98 -20.10 5.40 0.29
N SER A 99 -20.43 6.40 1.11
CA SER A 99 -19.41 7.21 1.78
C SER A 99 -18.40 6.27 2.42
N GLU A 100 -17.10 6.54 2.30
CA GLU A 100 -16.06 5.75 2.97
C GLU A 100 -16.38 5.54 4.47
N ALA A 101 -17.15 6.46 5.05
CA ALA A 101 -17.73 6.39 6.39
C ALA A 101 -18.63 5.16 6.65
N ASP A 102 -19.45 4.70 5.70
CA ASP A 102 -20.30 3.50 5.88
C ASP A 102 -19.45 2.22 5.88
N LEU A 103 -18.32 2.24 5.15
CA LEU A 103 -17.45 1.07 4.96
C LEU A 103 -16.42 0.90 6.09
N THR A 104 -16.02 1.99 6.74
CA THR A 104 -15.21 1.96 7.96
C THR A 104 -16.00 1.44 9.16
N THR A 105 -17.33 1.63 9.21
CA THR A 105 -18.18 1.19 10.34
C THR A 105 -18.09 -0.31 10.61
N LEU A 106 -17.99 -1.15 9.57
CA LEU A 106 -17.93 -2.60 9.73
C LEU A 106 -16.64 -3.06 10.43
N TRP A 107 -15.55 -2.33 10.26
CA TRP A 107 -14.25 -2.63 10.87
C TRP A 107 -14.02 -1.92 12.22
N LEU A 108 -14.77 -0.83 12.46
CA LEU A 108 -14.65 0.03 13.65
C LEU A 108 -15.01 -0.69 14.96
N ASP A 109 -15.95 -1.64 14.93
CA ASP A 109 -16.37 -2.39 16.12
C ASP A 109 -15.19 -3.19 16.73
N HIS A 110 -14.31 -3.74 15.89
CA HIS A 110 -13.12 -4.41 16.39
C HIS A 110 -12.09 -3.42 16.96
N LEU A 111 -11.97 -2.22 16.40
CA LEU A 111 -11.05 -1.19 16.93
C LEU A 111 -11.40 -0.75 18.35
N ARG A 112 -12.68 -0.80 18.75
CA ARG A 112 -13.09 -0.57 20.14
C ARG A 112 -12.63 -1.66 21.11
N THR A 113 -12.32 -2.84 20.58
CA THR A 113 -11.84 -3.99 21.36
C THR A 113 -10.32 -4.00 21.47
N LEU A 114 -9.61 -3.26 20.59
CA LEU A 114 -8.18 -3.04 20.71
C LEU A 114 -7.87 -2.16 21.93
N GLU A 115 -6.66 -2.27 22.47
CA GLU A 115 -6.14 -1.47 23.58
C GLU A 115 -5.89 0.01 23.18
N VAL A 116 -6.86 0.63 22.52
CA VAL A 116 -6.85 2.05 22.19
C VAL A 116 -7.07 2.84 23.49
N PRO A 117 -6.31 3.92 23.74
CA PRO A 117 -6.55 4.82 24.87
C PRO A 117 -8.01 5.22 25.03
N ALA A 118 -8.46 5.33 26.29
CA ALA A 118 -9.86 5.57 26.60
C ALA A 118 -10.35 6.92 26.02
N ASN A 119 -11.58 6.93 25.50
CA ASN A 119 -12.33 8.11 25.05
C ASN A 119 -11.79 8.82 23.79
N PHE A 120 -11.58 8.07 22.71
CA PHE A 120 -11.43 8.64 21.36
C PHE A 120 -12.79 9.03 20.76
N PRO A 121 -12.93 10.24 20.16
CA PRO A 121 -14.06 10.57 19.31
C PRO A 121 -14.14 9.61 18.11
N GLU A 122 -15.34 9.12 17.81
CA GLU A 122 -15.58 8.16 16.73
C GLU A 122 -15.15 8.69 15.36
N GLU A 123 -15.34 9.98 15.11
CA GLU A 123 -14.94 10.66 13.88
C GLU A 123 -13.42 10.56 13.65
N VAL A 124 -12.63 10.88 14.69
CA VAL A 124 -11.15 10.83 14.63
C VAL A 124 -10.66 9.40 14.43
N LEU A 125 -11.30 8.43 15.08
CA LEU A 125 -10.90 7.03 14.98
C LEU A 125 -11.23 6.43 13.60
N THR A 126 -12.37 6.83 13.03
CA THR A 126 -12.78 6.47 11.67
C THR A 126 -11.79 7.01 10.63
N GLU A 127 -11.48 8.29 10.73
CA GLU A 127 -10.53 8.97 9.86
C GLU A 127 -9.14 8.33 9.99
N LEU A 128 -8.65 8.16 11.22
CA LEU A 128 -7.36 7.51 11.50
C LEU A 128 -7.27 6.11 10.90
N PHE A 129 -8.31 5.28 11.04
CA PHE A 129 -8.32 3.94 10.45
C PHE A 129 -8.24 3.99 8.93
N GLY A 130 -8.97 4.90 8.29
CA GLY A 130 -8.88 5.15 6.85
C GLY A 130 -7.45 5.53 6.42
N HIS A 131 -6.79 6.43 7.16
CA HIS A 131 -5.38 6.77 6.92
C HIS A 131 -4.46 5.56 7.09
N CYS A 132 -4.60 4.80 8.18
CA CYS A 132 -3.82 3.58 8.41
C CYS A 132 -4.00 2.55 7.29
N GLN A 133 -5.23 2.34 6.78
CA GLN A 133 -5.50 1.44 5.67
C GLN A 133 -4.87 1.88 4.34
N ARG A 134 -4.72 3.19 4.13
CA ARG A 134 -4.01 3.74 2.95
C ARG A 134 -2.50 3.57 3.10
N VAL A 135 -1.96 3.90 4.27
CA VAL A 135 -0.52 3.85 4.57
C VAL A 135 0.00 2.41 4.68
N ALA A 136 -0.83 1.45 5.11
CA ALA A 136 -0.47 0.03 5.22
C ALA A 136 -0.05 -0.60 3.88
N ARG A 137 -0.39 0.02 2.74
CA ARG A 137 0.12 -0.38 1.41
C ARG A 137 1.60 -0.10 1.23
N GLN A 138 2.13 0.88 1.95
CA GLN A 138 3.50 1.34 1.80
C GLN A 138 4.43 0.59 2.74
N THR A 139 5.51 0.07 2.15
CA THR A 139 6.57 -0.64 2.84
C THR A 139 7.53 0.38 3.47
N ALA A 140 7.06 1.11 4.48
CA ALA A 140 7.81 2.17 5.15
C ALA A 140 8.16 1.77 6.60
N GLN A 141 9.19 2.40 7.16
CA GLN A 141 9.51 2.26 8.58
C GLN A 141 8.30 2.72 9.41
N LEU A 142 8.01 2.01 10.50
CA LEU A 142 6.86 2.27 11.37
C LEU A 142 6.77 3.75 11.80
N GLY A 143 7.90 4.40 12.11
CA GLY A 143 7.91 5.82 12.45
C GLY A 143 7.39 6.74 11.32
N ARG A 144 7.72 6.43 10.06
CA ARG A 144 7.20 7.17 8.90
C ARG A 144 5.73 6.86 8.66
N GLN A 145 5.32 5.59 8.79
CA GLN A 145 3.91 5.20 8.68
C GLN A 145 3.04 5.92 9.73
N LEU A 146 3.54 6.09 10.96
CA LEU A 146 2.85 6.82 12.03
C LEU A 146 2.71 8.31 11.72
N VAL A 147 3.75 8.96 11.19
CA VAL A 147 3.66 10.38 10.81
C VAL A 147 2.65 10.53 9.67
N GLU A 148 2.78 9.74 8.61
CA GLU A 148 1.92 9.82 7.43
C GLU A 148 0.45 9.51 7.75
N ALA A 149 0.18 8.59 8.68
CA ALA A 149 -1.19 8.27 9.10
C ALA A 149 -1.85 9.39 9.93
N VAL A 150 -1.06 10.27 10.56
CA VAL A 150 -1.55 11.27 11.53
C VAL A 150 -1.35 12.71 11.04
N GLU A 151 -0.60 12.91 9.95
CA GLU A 151 -0.28 14.23 9.39
C GLU A 151 -1.52 15.05 9.04
N ASP A 152 -2.49 14.43 8.38
CA ASP A 152 -3.75 15.08 7.96
C ASP A 152 -4.60 15.55 9.16
N LEU A 153 -4.51 14.84 10.30
CA LEU A 153 -5.22 15.19 11.54
C LEU A 153 -4.58 16.37 12.29
N PHE A 154 -3.28 16.63 12.06
CA PHE A 154 -2.52 17.68 12.76
C PHE A 154 -1.61 18.47 11.80
N PRO A 155 -2.16 19.15 10.78
CA PRO A 155 -1.38 19.77 9.70
C PRO A 155 -0.45 20.91 10.19
N ASN A 156 -0.75 21.51 11.34
CA ASN A 156 0.01 22.64 11.88
C ASN A 156 1.23 22.22 12.72
N GLN A 157 1.52 20.92 12.88
CA GLN A 157 2.52 20.42 13.84
C GLN A 157 3.50 19.36 13.29
N PRO A 158 4.11 19.55 12.11
CA PRO A 158 4.97 18.53 11.49
C PRO A 158 6.19 18.16 12.35
N GLN A 159 6.80 19.14 13.04
CA GLN A 159 7.95 18.89 13.92
C GLN A 159 7.59 18.02 15.13
N THR A 160 6.44 18.29 15.73
CA THR A 160 5.93 17.53 16.88
C THR A 160 5.58 16.10 16.47
N LEU A 161 5.01 15.89 15.28
CA LEU A 161 4.72 14.56 14.76
C LEU A 161 5.99 13.71 14.67
N VAL A 162 7.05 14.21 14.03
CA VAL A 162 8.31 13.47 13.88
C VAL A 162 8.93 13.11 15.24
N TYR A 163 8.92 14.06 16.18
CA TYR A 163 9.43 13.83 17.53
C TYR A 163 8.65 12.72 18.26
N VAL A 164 7.32 12.82 18.28
CA VAL A 164 6.46 11.85 18.98
C VAL A 164 6.52 10.49 18.29
N ALA A 165 6.58 10.43 16.96
CA ALA A 165 6.73 9.18 16.22
C ALA A 165 8.04 8.46 16.59
N GLY A 166 9.14 9.21 16.74
CA GLY A 166 10.42 8.67 17.21
C GLY A 166 10.38 8.10 18.62
N LEU A 167 9.48 8.59 19.48
CA LEU A 167 9.25 8.06 20.82
C LEU A 167 8.35 6.81 20.80
N VAL A 168 7.25 6.87 20.04
CA VAL A 168 6.23 5.80 19.98
C VAL A 168 6.72 4.58 19.20
N ALA A 169 7.59 4.77 18.19
CA ALA A 169 8.13 3.68 17.39
C ALA A 169 9.15 2.81 18.13
N ARG A 170 9.68 3.25 19.28
CA ARG A 170 10.68 2.49 20.04
C ARG A 170 9.99 1.35 20.82
N PRO A 171 10.43 0.09 20.66
CA PRO A 171 9.83 -1.07 21.36
C PRO A 171 9.91 -0.97 22.89
N ASN A 172 10.90 -0.25 23.43
CA ASN A 172 11.26 -0.24 24.85
C ASN A 172 10.66 0.93 25.64
N ALA A 173 9.77 1.74 25.06
CA ALA A 173 9.07 2.81 25.78
C ALA A 173 7.88 2.30 26.63
N ARG A 174 7.66 0.98 26.66
CA ARG A 174 6.64 0.31 27.47
C ARG A 174 7.03 0.39 28.94
N SER A 175 6.27 1.11 29.76
CA SER A 175 5.83 0.66 31.09
C SER A 175 5.05 1.81 31.76
N ALA A 176 5.68 2.93 32.10
CA ALA A 176 5.02 3.94 32.93
C ALA A 176 4.39 5.11 32.14
N THR A 177 5.04 5.55 31.06
CA THR A 177 4.62 6.75 30.32
C THR A 177 3.46 6.45 29.37
N THR A 178 3.50 5.32 28.67
CA THR A 178 2.42 4.88 27.78
C THR A 178 1.13 4.61 28.55
N GLU A 179 1.20 3.93 29.70
CA GLU A 179 0.04 3.69 30.57
C GLU A 179 -0.53 4.99 31.18
N ALA A 180 0.33 5.98 31.45
CA ALA A 180 -0.13 7.28 31.93
C ALA A 180 -0.83 8.06 30.81
N ILE A 181 -0.32 8.00 29.58
CA ILE A 181 -0.91 8.68 28.43
C ILE A 181 -2.20 7.99 28.00
N SER A 182 -2.25 6.66 27.94
CA SER A 182 -3.45 5.92 27.50
C SER A 182 -4.66 6.07 28.43
N SER A 183 -4.44 6.53 29.65
CA SER A 183 -5.49 6.87 30.63
C SER A 183 -6.04 8.30 30.51
N LEU A 184 -5.54 9.10 29.57
CA LEU A 184 -5.99 10.48 29.38
C LEU A 184 -7.17 10.54 28.41
N ASP A 185 -8.13 11.42 28.71
CA ASP A 185 -9.23 11.72 27.80
C ASP A 185 -8.74 12.59 26.64
N TYR A 186 -8.94 12.11 25.42
CA TYR A 186 -8.53 12.79 24.19
C TYR A 186 -9.05 14.24 24.12
N THR A 187 -10.29 14.49 24.54
CA THR A 187 -10.95 15.80 24.44
C THR A 187 -10.41 16.85 25.41
N THR A 188 -9.79 16.43 26.51
CA THR A 188 -9.23 17.34 27.53
C THR A 188 -7.71 17.44 27.48
N ALA A 189 -7.08 16.58 26.69
CA ALA A 189 -5.65 16.50 26.50
C ALA A 189 -5.11 17.72 25.75
N SER A 190 -3.87 18.12 26.06
CA SER A 190 -3.16 19.13 25.27
C SER A 190 -2.91 18.62 23.86
N THR A 191 -2.66 19.51 22.90
CA THR A 191 -2.48 19.11 21.50
C THR A 191 -1.33 18.11 21.31
N GLN A 192 -0.23 18.27 22.06
CA GLN A 192 0.88 17.32 22.02
C GLN A 192 0.50 15.95 22.63
N GLN A 193 -0.39 15.92 23.64
CA GLN A 193 -0.93 14.68 24.19
C GLN A 193 -1.92 14.01 23.23
N GLN A 194 -2.75 14.78 22.52
CA GLN A 194 -3.64 14.27 21.47
C GLN A 194 -2.85 13.62 20.33
N ILE A 195 -1.74 14.23 19.90
CA ILE A 195 -0.83 13.63 18.93
C ILE A 195 -0.28 12.30 19.45
N ALA A 196 0.20 12.25 20.69
CA ALA A 196 0.74 11.03 21.28
C ALA A 196 -0.31 9.92 21.42
N LEU A 197 -1.53 10.27 21.83
CA LEU A 197 -2.68 9.36 21.89
C LEU A 197 -3.01 8.81 20.51
N THR A 198 -3.05 9.67 19.49
CA THR A 198 -3.38 9.29 18.11
C THR A 198 -2.32 8.41 17.51
N MET A 199 -1.03 8.71 17.74
CA MET A 199 0.06 7.85 17.29
C MET A 199 0.10 6.50 18.01
N LEU A 200 -0.30 6.45 19.29
CA LEU A 200 -0.44 5.18 20.00
C LEU A 200 -1.58 4.35 19.41
N ALA A 201 -2.72 4.98 19.12
CA ALA A 201 -3.84 4.34 18.45
C ALA A 201 -3.42 3.83 17.06
N ALA A 202 -2.78 4.66 16.24
CA ALA A 202 -2.27 4.30 14.91
C ALA A 202 -1.32 3.10 14.99
N ARG A 203 -0.41 3.10 15.96
CA ARG A 203 0.51 1.98 16.20
C ARG A 203 -0.26 0.69 16.53
N SER A 204 -1.25 0.75 17.42
CA SER A 204 -2.07 -0.42 17.76
C SER A 204 -2.83 -0.98 16.56
N ILE A 205 -3.32 -0.09 15.68
CA ILE A 205 -3.98 -0.46 14.42
C ILE A 205 -2.99 -1.16 13.49
N PHE A 206 -1.79 -0.59 13.28
CA PHE A 206 -0.76 -1.22 12.46
C PHE A 206 -0.32 -2.59 13.03
N GLU A 207 -0.20 -2.72 14.34
CA GLU A 207 0.11 -4.01 14.99
C GLU A 207 -1.02 -5.04 14.77
N ALA A 208 -2.29 -4.62 14.80
CA ALA A 208 -3.45 -5.47 14.53
C ALA A 208 -3.58 -5.87 13.05
N LEU A 209 -3.16 -4.99 12.14
CA LEU A 209 -3.11 -5.22 10.70
C LEU A 209 -1.79 -5.89 10.25
N SER A 210 -0.87 -6.20 11.16
CA SER A 210 0.40 -6.85 10.82
C SER A 210 0.44 -8.30 11.30
N LEU A 211 0.92 -9.17 10.42
CA LEU A 211 1.26 -10.55 10.70
C LEU A 211 2.75 -10.79 10.43
N VAL A 212 3.52 -10.94 11.49
CA VAL A 212 4.95 -11.25 11.40
C VAL A 212 5.17 -12.71 11.77
N VAL A 213 5.71 -13.49 10.84
CA VAL A 213 6.05 -14.90 11.05
C VAL A 213 7.56 -15.08 11.03
N SER A 214 8.09 -15.85 11.98
CA SER A 214 9.51 -16.12 12.15
C SER A 214 9.73 -17.61 12.44
N PRO A 215 10.96 -18.14 12.44
CA PRO A 215 11.21 -19.51 12.87
C PRO A 215 10.77 -19.78 14.32
N LEU A 216 10.80 -18.76 15.20
CA LEU A 216 10.35 -18.88 16.59
C LEU A 216 8.83 -18.75 16.73
N THR A 217 8.21 -17.98 15.83
CA THR A 217 6.75 -17.76 15.76
C THR A 217 6.26 -18.15 14.36
N PRO A 218 6.20 -19.46 14.06
CA PRO A 218 5.96 -19.95 12.71
C PRO A 218 4.52 -19.72 12.25
N SER A 219 3.58 -19.51 13.17
CA SER A 219 2.19 -19.21 12.85
C SER A 219 1.68 -18.08 13.72
N LEU A 220 0.99 -17.13 13.12
CA LEU A 220 0.32 -16.02 13.79
C LEU A 220 -1.07 -15.85 13.22
N THR A 221 -2.06 -15.68 14.10
CA THR A 221 -3.47 -15.47 13.73
C THR A 221 -3.96 -14.12 14.23
N ARG A 222 -4.66 -13.38 13.37
CA ARG A 222 -5.38 -12.16 13.69
C ARG A 222 -6.86 -12.38 13.44
N THR A 223 -7.70 -11.96 14.38
CA THR A 223 -9.15 -12.08 14.29
C THR A 223 -9.77 -10.71 14.32
N TRP A 224 -10.74 -10.48 13.44
CA TRP A 224 -11.46 -9.22 13.28
C TRP A 224 -12.95 -9.51 13.38
N THR A 225 -13.65 -8.80 14.26
CA THR A 225 -15.10 -8.96 14.41
C THR A 225 -15.81 -8.16 13.32
N THR A 226 -16.69 -8.81 12.56
CA THR A 226 -17.57 -8.15 11.59
C THR A 226 -19.03 -8.38 11.95
N THR A 227 -19.95 -7.67 11.29
CA THR A 227 -21.40 -7.85 11.47
C THR A 227 -21.88 -9.27 11.14
N ASP A 228 -21.21 -9.93 10.19
CA ASP A 228 -21.58 -11.27 9.72
C ASP A 228 -20.88 -12.39 10.51
N GLY A 229 -19.90 -12.05 11.36
CA GLY A 229 -19.15 -12.99 12.18
C GLY A 229 -17.66 -12.65 12.27
N PRO A 230 -16.86 -13.51 12.92
CA PRO A 230 -15.41 -13.32 13.00
C PRO A 230 -14.74 -13.62 11.66
N LEU A 231 -13.89 -12.70 11.21
CA LEU A 231 -12.90 -12.90 10.16
C LEU A 231 -11.57 -13.31 10.81
N SER A 232 -11.04 -14.47 10.48
CA SER A 232 -9.74 -14.93 10.98
C SER A 232 -8.72 -14.97 9.85
N VAL A 233 -7.56 -14.35 10.03
CA VAL A 233 -6.43 -14.44 9.10
C VAL A 233 -5.26 -15.07 9.82
N THR A 234 -4.78 -16.20 9.31
CA THR A 234 -3.63 -16.93 9.83
C THR A 234 -2.54 -16.95 8.78
N ALA A 235 -1.35 -16.45 9.13
CA ALA A 235 -0.13 -16.65 8.36
C ALA A 235 0.70 -17.75 9.03
N SER A 236 1.10 -18.75 8.26
CA SER A 236 1.84 -19.92 8.73
C SER A 236 3.02 -20.23 7.81
N ARG A 237 4.23 -20.20 8.35
CA ARG A 237 5.45 -20.69 7.72
C ARG A 237 5.52 -22.21 7.92
N LEU A 238 5.08 -22.97 6.92
CA LEU A 238 5.06 -24.45 6.97
C LEU A 238 6.47 -25.04 6.78
N THR A 239 7.26 -24.42 5.91
CA THR A 239 8.67 -24.73 5.69
C THR A 239 9.46 -23.43 5.47
N ASP A 240 10.77 -23.50 5.35
CA ASP A 240 11.60 -22.34 5.00
C ASP A 240 11.27 -21.73 3.63
N THR A 241 10.57 -22.48 2.78
CA THR A 241 10.22 -22.08 1.41
C THR A 241 8.72 -22.05 1.17
N LEU A 242 7.88 -22.23 2.17
CA LEU A 242 6.42 -22.24 2.00
C LEU A 242 5.73 -21.42 3.07
N LEU A 243 5.12 -20.31 2.63
CA LEU A 243 4.22 -19.49 3.42
C LEU A 243 2.77 -19.83 3.02
N GLU A 244 1.97 -20.24 3.99
CA GLU A 244 0.54 -20.44 3.84
C GLU A 244 -0.21 -19.31 4.54
N ILE A 245 -1.19 -18.75 3.86
CA ILE A 245 -2.11 -17.77 4.41
C ILE A 245 -3.50 -18.36 4.33
N ARG A 246 -4.12 -18.56 5.49
CA ARG A 246 -5.50 -19.02 5.62
C ARG A 246 -6.37 -17.88 6.10
N ALA A 247 -7.44 -17.59 5.38
CA ALA A 247 -8.45 -16.62 5.77
C ALA A 247 -9.80 -17.33 5.93
N GLU A 248 -10.35 -17.32 7.13
CA GLU A 248 -11.69 -17.82 7.43
C GLU A 248 -12.68 -16.66 7.30
N LEU A 249 -13.47 -16.66 6.22
CA LEU A 249 -14.42 -15.60 5.93
C LEU A 249 -15.80 -15.93 6.51
N PRO A 250 -16.45 -14.99 7.22
CA PRO A 250 -17.81 -15.18 7.75
C PRO A 250 -18.90 -15.11 6.67
N ALA A 251 -18.59 -14.54 5.50
CA ALA A 251 -19.50 -14.35 4.37
C ALA A 251 -18.78 -14.60 3.03
N ALA A 252 -19.50 -14.44 1.92
CA ALA A 252 -18.87 -14.42 0.59
C ALA A 252 -17.82 -13.32 0.50
N GLY A 253 -16.72 -13.56 -0.19
CA GLY A 253 -15.62 -12.61 -0.26
C GLY A 253 -14.42 -13.14 -1.04
N ALA A 254 -13.37 -12.33 -1.11
CA ALA A 254 -12.15 -12.67 -1.81
C ALA A 254 -10.91 -12.17 -1.07
N VAL A 255 -9.81 -12.88 -1.26
CA VAL A 255 -8.53 -12.62 -0.64
C VAL A 255 -7.46 -12.55 -1.71
N THR A 256 -6.70 -11.46 -1.70
CA THR A 256 -5.61 -11.21 -2.64
C THR A 256 -4.33 -10.97 -1.87
N LEU A 257 -3.28 -11.74 -2.14
CA LEU A 257 -1.94 -11.50 -1.62
C LEU A 257 -1.08 -10.90 -2.73
N THR A 258 -0.53 -9.72 -2.50
CA THR A 258 0.39 -9.04 -3.43
C THR A 258 1.78 -8.95 -2.81
N GLY A 259 2.77 -9.51 -3.51
CA GLY A 259 4.19 -9.38 -3.20
C GLY A 259 4.95 -8.55 -4.23
N LEU A 260 6.28 -8.63 -4.21
CA LEU A 260 7.16 -7.93 -5.16
C LEU A 260 6.97 -8.38 -6.61
N SER A 261 6.72 -9.67 -6.84
CA SER A 261 6.66 -10.27 -8.18
C SER A 261 5.43 -11.13 -8.42
N ASP A 262 4.78 -11.58 -7.35
CA ASP A 262 3.66 -12.50 -7.42
C ASP A 262 2.40 -11.86 -6.82
N THR A 263 1.26 -12.15 -7.44
CA THR A 263 -0.06 -11.87 -6.88
C THR A 263 -0.87 -13.16 -6.87
N LEU A 264 -1.35 -13.55 -5.70
CA LEU A 264 -2.21 -14.72 -5.51
C LEU A 264 -3.62 -14.25 -5.18
N HIS A 265 -4.63 -14.91 -5.72
CA HIS A 265 -6.02 -14.56 -5.52
C HIS A 265 -6.86 -15.82 -5.28
N ALA A 266 -7.80 -15.73 -4.34
CA ALA A 266 -8.80 -16.74 -4.12
C ALA A 266 -10.11 -16.08 -3.67
N ASP A 267 -11.24 -16.57 -4.17
CA ASP A 267 -12.56 -16.06 -3.86
C ASP A 267 -13.54 -17.19 -3.51
N ARG A 268 -14.62 -16.84 -2.83
CA ARG A 268 -15.71 -17.76 -2.54
C ARG A 268 -17.03 -17.02 -2.42
N SER A 269 -18.09 -17.63 -2.94
CA SER A 269 -19.48 -17.16 -2.86
C SER A 269 -20.22 -17.56 -1.58
N SER A 270 -19.55 -18.19 -0.62
CA SER A 270 -20.10 -18.70 0.64
C SER A 270 -19.07 -18.61 1.78
N PRO A 271 -19.50 -18.65 3.05
CA PRO A 271 -18.58 -18.63 4.19
C PRO A 271 -17.56 -19.77 4.19
N GLY A 272 -16.41 -19.55 4.83
CA GLY A 272 -15.41 -20.57 5.12
C GLY A 272 -13.98 -20.19 4.72
N ASP A 273 -13.12 -21.20 4.64
CA ASP A 273 -11.68 -21.01 4.47
C ASP A 273 -11.23 -20.75 3.03
N LEU A 274 -10.45 -19.70 2.83
CA LEU A 274 -9.60 -19.47 1.67
C LEU A 274 -8.14 -19.68 2.05
N ILE A 275 -7.39 -20.37 1.20
CA ILE A 275 -5.97 -20.68 1.44
C ILE A 275 -5.15 -20.21 0.25
N LEU A 276 -4.16 -19.36 0.52
CA LEU A 276 -3.14 -18.92 -0.43
C LEU A 276 -1.80 -19.50 -0.02
N GLN A 277 -1.05 -20.05 -0.96
CA GLN A 277 0.27 -20.63 -0.72
C GLN A 277 1.31 -19.94 -1.59
N LEU A 278 2.33 -19.37 -0.94
CA LEU A 278 3.45 -18.72 -1.58
C LEU A 278 4.71 -19.56 -1.39
N THR A 279 5.31 -19.99 -2.50
CA THR A 279 6.59 -20.67 -2.52
C THR A 279 7.75 -19.67 -2.60
N HIS A 280 8.80 -19.92 -1.84
CA HIS A 280 10.01 -19.08 -1.73
C HIS A 280 9.70 -17.63 -1.31
N PRO A 281 9.06 -17.42 -0.13
CA PRO A 281 8.86 -16.06 0.38
C PRO A 281 10.21 -15.38 0.58
N HIS A 282 10.33 -14.13 0.14
CA HIS A 282 11.53 -13.35 0.35
C HIS A 282 11.57 -12.87 1.81
N PRO A 283 12.62 -13.20 2.58
CA PRO A 283 12.73 -12.72 3.95
C PRO A 283 12.82 -11.20 3.97
N GLN A 284 12.23 -10.60 5.01
CA GLN A 284 12.14 -9.15 5.24
C GLN A 284 11.42 -8.36 4.14
N THR A 285 10.78 -9.04 3.18
CA THR A 285 9.90 -8.40 2.21
C THR A 285 8.47 -8.42 2.75
N PRO A 286 7.82 -7.26 2.88
CA PRO A 286 6.41 -7.20 3.24
C PRO A 286 5.53 -7.57 2.05
N TYR A 287 4.51 -8.37 2.33
CA TYR A 287 3.42 -8.71 1.43
C TYR A 287 2.15 -8.00 1.89
N VAL A 288 1.32 -7.59 0.96
CA VAL A 288 0.03 -6.95 1.24
C VAL A 288 -1.07 -7.98 1.00
N LEU A 289 -1.84 -8.30 2.04
CA LEU A 289 -3.02 -9.14 1.95
C LEU A 289 -4.26 -8.25 1.98
N GLU A 290 -5.05 -8.27 0.92
CA GLU A 290 -6.33 -7.58 0.83
C GLU A 290 -7.46 -8.60 1.04
N VAL A 291 -8.32 -8.36 2.02
CA VAL A 291 -9.49 -9.19 2.33
C VAL A 291 -10.76 -8.39 2.06
N SER A 292 -11.56 -8.85 1.10
CA SER A 292 -12.85 -8.25 0.75
C SER A 292 -13.99 -9.16 1.19
N LEU A 293 -15.05 -8.56 1.73
CA LEU A 293 -16.30 -9.24 2.09
C LEU A 293 -17.43 -8.63 1.25
N GLY A 294 -18.25 -9.46 0.60
CA GLY A 294 -19.26 -9.00 -0.34
C GLY A 294 -18.70 -8.46 -1.67
N GLN A 295 -19.54 -7.79 -2.46
CA GLN A 295 -19.23 -7.36 -3.84
C GLN A 295 -18.80 -5.89 -3.96
N GLU A 296 -18.98 -5.05 -2.93
CA GLU A 296 -18.77 -3.59 -3.04
C GLU A 296 -17.95 -2.98 -1.88
N MET A 297 -17.36 -3.80 -1.00
CA MET A 297 -16.71 -3.29 0.20
C MET A 297 -15.21 -3.03 -0.01
N SER A 298 -14.70 -1.96 0.61
CA SER A 298 -13.27 -1.68 0.64
C SER A 298 -12.54 -2.80 1.38
N PRO A 299 -11.46 -3.37 0.80
CA PRO A 299 -10.81 -4.52 1.41
C PRO A 299 -10.04 -4.10 2.67
N LEU A 300 -10.11 -4.95 3.69
CA LEU A 300 -9.26 -4.87 4.88
C LEU A 300 -7.85 -5.31 4.50
N ARG A 301 -6.86 -4.45 4.73
CA ARG A 301 -5.48 -4.71 4.32
C ARG A 301 -4.62 -5.12 5.50
N PHE A 302 -3.89 -6.21 5.32
CA PHE A 302 -2.89 -6.68 6.27
C PHE A 302 -1.50 -6.63 5.65
N GLN A 303 -0.50 -6.37 6.48
CA GLN A 303 0.90 -6.47 6.13
C GLN A 303 1.46 -7.79 6.68
N ILE A 304 1.94 -8.65 5.79
CA ILE A 304 2.55 -9.94 6.16
C ILE A 304 4.05 -9.84 5.97
N VAL A 305 4.82 -10.12 7.01
CA VAL A 305 6.28 -10.08 6.96
C VAL A 305 6.83 -11.44 7.39
N VAL A 306 7.73 -11.99 6.57
CA VAL A 306 8.48 -13.20 6.91
C VAL A 306 9.86 -12.79 7.42
N GLU A 307 10.13 -13.04 8.70
CA GLU A 307 11.46 -12.87 9.28
C GLU A 307 12.32 -14.11 9.00
N ALA A 308 13.63 -13.88 8.90
CA ALA A 308 14.62 -14.92 8.61
C ALA A 308 14.68 -15.95 9.75
#